data_AF-A0A0T8UF34-F1
#
_entry.id   AF-A0A0T8UF34-F1
#
_cell.length_a   1.000
_cell.length_b   1.000
_cell.length_c   1.000
_cell.angle_alpha   90.00
_cell.angle_beta   90.00
_cell.angle_gamma   90.00
#
_symmetry.space_group_name_H-M   'P 1'
#
loop_
_entity.id
_entity.type
_entity.pdbx_description
1 polymer ?
#
loop_
_entity_poly.entity_id
_entity_poly.type
_entity_poly.pdbx_seq_one_letter_code
_entity_poly.pdbx_strand_id
1 'polypeptide(L)' 'MYLQIETYIEDLHDAKGNKIDRAPNPMELLTIKVPQPVQSGDMVRALKEGLINLYKEDGTSVTVRA' A
#
# COMPACT_ATOMS: atom_id res chain seq x y z
N MET A 1 -1.00 22.05 -6.22
CA MET A 1 -2.27 21.31 -6.08
C MET A 1 -1.92 19.84 -6.23
N TYR A 2 -1.87 19.08 -5.13
CA TYR A 2 -1.53 17.66 -5.20
C TYR A 2 -2.74 16.90 -5.73
N LEU A 3 -2.57 16.23 -6.87
CA LEU A 3 -3.63 15.45 -7.50
C LEU A 3 -3.65 14.07 -6.82
N GLN A 4 -4.64 13.80 -5.97
CA GLN A 4 -4.90 12.44 -5.50
C GLN A 4 -5.48 11.65 -6.67
N ILE A 5 -4.85 10.51 -7.00
CA ILE A 5 -5.29 9.61 -8.06
C ILE A 5 -5.65 8.28 -7.43
N GLU A 6 -6.80 7.75 -7.82
CA GLU A 6 -7.29 6.45 -7.37
C GLU A 6 -7.11 5.44 -8.48
N THR A 7 -6.58 4.27 -8.14
CA THR A 7 -6.33 3.20 -9.10
C THR A 7 -6.28 1.85 -8.41
N TYR A 8 -6.33 0.78 -9.20
CA TYR A 8 -6.19 -0.59 -8.74
C TYR A 8 -4.79 -1.10 -9.11
N ILE A 9 -4.21 -1.92 -8.23
CA ILE A 9 -2.94 -2.60 -8.51
C ILE A 9 -3.28 -3.91 -9.22
N GLU A 10 -2.99 -3.99 -10.52
CA GLU A 10 -3.27 -5.18 -11.36
C GLU A 10 -2.00 -6.02 -11.63
N ASP A 11 -0.81 -5.44 -11.40
CA ASP A 11 0.45 -5.97 -11.91
C ASP A 11 1.62 -5.80 -10.93
N LEU A 12 1.45 -6.39 -9.74
CA LEU A 12 2.44 -6.37 -8.68
C LEU A 12 3.55 -7.40 -8.94
N HIS A 13 4.80 -6.96 -8.86
CA HIS A 13 5.98 -7.79 -9.06
C HIS A 13 6.99 -7.65 -7.92
N ASP A 14 7.69 -8.75 -7.62
CA ASP A 14 8.82 -8.76 -6.71
C ASP A 14 10.09 -8.16 -7.33
N ALA A 15 11.17 -8.06 -6.56
CA ALA A 15 12.46 -7.53 -7.03
C ALA A 15 13.13 -8.38 -8.15
N LYS A 16 12.69 -9.62 -8.36
CA LYS A 16 13.17 -10.52 -9.42
C LYS A 16 12.30 -10.43 -10.68
N GLY A 17 11.22 -9.65 -10.65
CA GLY A 17 10.27 -9.53 -11.75
C GLY A 17 9.25 -10.66 -11.81
N ASN A 18 9.05 -11.43 -10.75
CA ASN A 18 7.96 -12.40 -10.69
C ASN A 18 6.65 -11.72 -10.30
N LYS A 19 5.55 -12.05 -10.98
CA LYS A 19 4.22 -11.57 -10.62
C LYS A 19 3.76 -12.22 -9.31
N ILE A 20 3.21 -11.41 -8.41
CA ILE A 20 2.72 -11.86 -7.09
C ILE A 20 1.35 -11.24 -6.78
N ASP A 21 0.54 -11.92 -5.97
CA ASP A 21 -0.82 -11.46 -5.65
C ASP A 21 -0.87 -10.46 -4.49
N ARG A 22 0.16 -10.44 -3.64
CA ARG A 22 0.23 -9.56 -2.46
C ARG A 22 1.68 -9.30 -2.04
N ALA A 23 1.94 -8.09 -1.56
CA ALA A 23 3.18 -7.72 -0.87
C ALA A 23 3.38 -8.59 0.39
N PRO A 24 4.40 -9.47 0.44
CA PRO A 24 4.49 -10.47 1.49
C PRO A 24 5.23 -9.96 2.74
N ASN A 25 6.19 -9.04 2.57
CA ASN A 25 7.03 -8.56 3.67
C ASN A 25 7.05 -7.02 3.76
N PRO A 26 7.13 -6.45 4.97
CA PRO A 26 7.39 -5.03 5.16
C PRO A 26 8.73 -4.62 4.54
N MET A 27 8.81 -3.40 3.99
CA MET A 27 10.03 -2.80 3.43
C MET A 27 10.63 -3.53 2.21
N GLU A 28 9.96 -4.55 1.67
CA GLU A 28 10.39 -5.21 0.42
C GLU A 28 10.16 -4.29 -0.77
N LEU A 29 11.15 -4.23 -1.67
CA LEU A 29 11.03 -3.47 -2.91
C LEU A 29 10.17 -4.23 -3.90
N LEU A 30 9.08 -3.58 -4.31
CA LEU A 30 8.10 -4.13 -5.24
C LEU A 30 7.90 -3.17 -6.40
N THR A 31 7.47 -3.70 -7.54
CA THR A 31 7.13 -2.92 -8.73
C THR A 31 5.64 -3.00 -9.00
N ILE A 32 5.01 -1.86 -9.26
CA ILE A 32 3.61 -1.74 -9.68
C ILE A 32 3.51 -0.82 -10.88
N LYS A 33 2.48 -1.02 -11.70
CA LYS A 33 2.10 -0.08 -12.75
C LYS A 33 1.13 0.96 -12.19
N VAL A 34 1.39 2.23 -12.48
CA VAL A 34 0.53 3.37 -12.13
C VAL A 34 0.24 4.21 -13.37
N PRO A 35 -0.93 4.87 -13.47
CA PRO A 35 -1.36 5.56 -14.69
C PRO A 35 -0.62 6.87 -14.95
N GLN A 36 0.11 7.41 -13.97
CA GLN A 36 0.86 8.67 -14.08
C GLN A 36 2.25 8.53 -13.47
N PRO A 37 3.24 9.34 -13.92
CA PRO A 37 4.57 9.37 -13.31
C PRO A 37 4.51 9.74 -11.83
N VAL A 38 5.33 9.05 -11.02
CA VAL A 38 5.52 9.37 -9.60
C VAL A 38 6.82 10.14 -9.40
N GLN A 39 6.83 11.04 -8.42
CA GLN A 39 8.01 11.79 -7.99
C GLN A 39 8.49 11.29 -6.63
N SER A 40 9.76 11.55 -6.33
CA SER A 40 10.30 11.24 -4.99
C SER A 40 9.52 12.02 -3.93
N GLY A 41 8.99 11.31 -2.94
CA GLY A 41 8.13 11.87 -1.89
C GLY A 41 6.64 11.56 -2.07
N ASP A 42 6.22 11.09 -3.25
CA ASP A 42 4.85 10.61 -3.43
C ASP A 42 4.58 9.37 -2.58
N MET A 43 3.35 9.25 -2.09
CA MET A 43 2.91 8.17 -1.21
C MET A 43 1.72 7.42 -1.80
N VAL A 44 1.76 6.10 -1.74
CA VAL A 44 0.61 5.24 -2.04
C VAL A 44 -0.09 4.87 -0.73
N ARG A 45 -1.41 5.05 -0.67
CA ARG A 45 -2.25 4.58 0.44
C ARG A 45 -3.37 3.71 -0.09
N ALA A 46 -3.71 2.66 0.65
CA ALA A 46 -4.92 1.91 0.36
C ALA A 46 -6.15 2.79 0.63
N LEU A 47 -7.12 2.76 -0.28
CA LEU A 47 -8.45 3.33 -0.07
C LEU A 47 -9.25 2.41 0.86
N LYS A 48 -8.86 2.42 2.14
CA LYS A 48 -9.54 1.72 3.21
C LYS A 48 -10.18 2.76 4.11
N GLU A 49 -11.31 3.30 3.67
CA GLU A 49 -12.11 4.17 4.53
C GLU A 49 -12.60 3.39 5.75
N GLY A 50 -12.58 4.06 6.90
CA GLY A 50 -13.11 3.54 8.14
C GLY A 50 -12.23 2.52 8.88
N LEU A 51 -11.06 2.10 8.40
CA LEU A 51 -10.23 1.18 9.18
C LEU A 51 -9.33 1.92 10.19
N ILE A 52 -9.54 1.65 11.48
CA ILE A 52 -8.79 2.19 12.61
C ILE A 52 -7.94 1.08 13.21
N ASN A 53 -6.64 1.30 13.34
CA ASN A 53 -5.75 0.43 14.11
C ASN A 53 -5.72 0.91 15.57
N LEU A 54 -6.23 0.09 16.48
CA LEU A 54 -6.17 0.30 17.92
C LEU A 54 -4.95 -0.47 18.46
N TYR A 55 -3.96 0.28 18.94
CA TYR A 55 -2.76 -0.29 19.56
C TYR A 55 -2.97 -0.42 21.06
N LYS A 56 -2.61 -1.57 21.62
CA LYS A 56 -2.64 -1.83 23.07
C LYS A 56 -1.24 -1.71 23.67
N GLU A 57 -1.16 -1.48 24.97
CA GLU A 57 0.10 -1.37 25.71
C GLU A 57 0.93 -2.66 25.67
N ASP A 58 0.28 -3.82 25.48
CA ASP A 58 0.93 -5.12 25.31
C ASP A 58 1.60 -5.32 23.93
N GLY A 59 1.58 -4.29 23.08
CA GLY A 59 2.16 -4.32 21.74
C GLY A 59 1.28 -4.99 20.68
N THR A 60 0.11 -5.50 21.05
CA THR A 60 -0.85 -6.04 20.08
C THR A 60 -1.68 -4.93 19.45
N SER A 61 -2.21 -5.21 18.25
CA SER A 61 -3.12 -4.29 17.55
C SER A 61 -4.38 -4.97 17.09
N VAL A 62 -5.50 -4.24 17.13
CA VAL A 62 -6.77 -4.65 16.53
C VAL A 62 -7.16 -3.65 15.45
N THR A 63 -7.44 -4.13 14.24
CA THR A 63 -8.02 -3.30 13.19
C THR A 63 -9.55 -3.38 13.27
N VAL A 64 -10.20 -2.24 13.49
CA VAL A 64 -11.67 -2.12 13.53
C VAL A 64 -12.16 -1.24 12.38
N ARG A 65 -13.43 -1.40 12.00
CA ARG A 65 -14.10 -0.50 11.05
C ARG A 65 -14.98 0.49 11.82
N ALA A 66 -14.80 1.79 11.59
CA ALA A 66 -15.62 2.90 12.09
C ALA A 66 -16.95 3.00 11.35
#